data_AF-A0A763CMZ5-F1
#
_entry.id   AF-A0A763CMZ5-F1
#
_cell.length_a   1.000
_cell.length_b   1.000
_cell.length_c   1.000
_cell.angle_alpha   90.00
_cell.angle_beta   90.00
_cell.angle_gamma   90.00
#
_symmetry.space_group_name_H-M   'P 1'
#
loop_
_entity.id
_entity.type
_entity.pdbx_description
1 polymer ?
#
loop_
_entity_poly.entity_id
_entity_poly.type
_entity_poly.pdbx_seq_one_letter_code
_entity_poly.pdbx_strand_id
1 'polypeptide(L)' 'MNKLPLLNTQADFRGRITQANHEVKYPVDFAAKGQFRFRAQPVFPADVKAGEYNGALTFVVTYQ' A
#
# COMPACT_ATOMS: atom_id res chain seq x y z
N MET A 1 -0.61 -20.61 -4.42
CA MET A 1 -0.54 -19.14 -4.36
C MET A 1 -1.08 -18.69 -3.01
N ASN A 2 -0.19 -18.29 -2.09
CA ASN A 2 -0.60 -17.90 -0.74
C ASN A 2 -1.32 -16.55 -0.80
N LYS A 3 -2.65 -16.56 -0.59
CA LYS A 3 -3.44 -15.35 -0.33
C LYS A 3 -2.91 -14.70 0.95
N LEU A 4 -2.21 -13.57 0.80
CA LEU A 4 -1.96 -12.69 1.93
C LEU A 4 -3.33 -12.19 2.44
N PRO A 5 -3.60 -12.25 3.75
CA PRO A 5 -4.87 -11.75 4.27
C PRO A 5 -5.05 -10.29 3.85
N LEU A 6 -6.24 -9.95 3.36
CA LEU A 6 -6.61 -8.59 2.97
C LEU A 6 -6.48 -7.69 4.20
N LEU A 7 -5.34 -7.01 4.30
CA LEU A 7 -4.86 -6.34 5.50
C LEU A 7 -5.61 -5.04 5.82
N ASN A 8 -6.56 -4.66 4.95
CA ASN A 8 -7.44 -3.53 5.17
C ASN A 8 -8.74 -3.73 4.37
N THR A 9 -9.62 -4.60 4.85
CA THR A 9 -10.83 -5.04 4.12
C THR A 9 -11.82 -3.90 3.81
N GLN A 10 -11.67 -2.75 4.46
CA GLN A 10 -12.51 -1.56 4.26
C GLN A 10 -11.85 -0.48 3.40
N ALA A 11 -10.61 -0.67 2.96
CA ALA A 11 -9.97 0.23 2.02
C ALA A 11 -10.59 0.04 0.61
N ASP A 12 -10.85 1.12 -0.11
CA ASP A 12 -11.04 1.05 -1.57
C ASP A 12 -9.67 0.81 -2.24
N PHE A 13 -9.15 -0.41 -2.09
CA PHE A 13 -7.86 -0.82 -2.63
C PHE A 13 -8.05 -1.46 -4.00
N ARG A 14 -7.67 -0.75 -5.06
CA ARG A 14 -7.80 -1.21 -6.45
C ARG A 14 -6.54 -1.86 -7.02
N GLY A 15 -5.79 -2.59 -6.18
CA GLY A 15 -4.51 -3.21 -6.56
C GLY A 15 -3.30 -2.36 -6.20
N ARG A 16 -2.15 -2.58 -6.88
CA ARG A 16 -0.87 -1.97 -6.47
C ARG A 16 -0.94 -0.45 -6.37
N ILE A 17 -0.44 0.09 -5.27
CA ILE A 17 -0.17 1.51 -5.08
C ILE A 17 1.01 1.87 -5.99
N THR A 18 0.80 2.80 -6.92
CA THR A 18 1.83 3.32 -7.83
C THR A 18 1.77 4.84 -7.80
N GLN A 19 2.75 5.52 -8.38
CA GLN A 19 2.68 6.98 -8.50
C GLN A 19 1.40 7.46 -9.23
N ALA A 20 0.91 6.70 -10.22
CA ALA A 20 -0.32 7.01 -10.94
C ALA A 20 -1.61 6.65 -10.16
N ASN A 21 -1.51 5.83 -9.11
CA ASN A 21 -2.64 5.34 -8.31
C ASN A 21 -2.20 5.22 -6.85
N HIS A 22 -2.08 6.37 -6.17
CA HIS A 22 -1.53 6.47 -4.82
C HIS A 22 -2.55 6.91 -3.76
N GLU A 23 -3.80 7.18 -4.15
CA GLU A 23 -4.87 7.53 -3.23
C GLU A 23 -5.59 6.25 -2.76
N VAL A 24 -5.74 6.12 -1.45
CA VAL A 24 -6.53 5.05 -0.83
C VAL A 24 -7.53 5.68 0.12
N LYS A 25 -8.82 5.44 -0.13
CA LYS A 25 -9.89 5.95 0.72
C LYS A 25 -10.29 4.93 1.78
N TYR A 26 -10.58 5.45 2.96
CA TYR A 26 -11.05 4.70 4.12
C TYR A 26 -12.37 5.30 4.62
N PRO A 27 -13.31 4.48 5.11
CA PRO A 27 -14.44 4.98 5.88
C PRO A 27 -13.97 5.78 7.10
N VAL A 28 -14.68 6.86 7.42
CA VAL A 28 -14.32 7.77 8.52
C VAL A 28 -14.15 7.01 9.85
N ASP A 29 -15.10 6.13 10.18
CA ASP A 29 -15.07 5.33 11.42
C ASP A 29 -13.87 4.39 11.53
N PHE A 30 -13.32 3.98 10.38
CA PHE A 30 -12.10 3.20 10.33
C PHE A 30 -10.86 4.09 10.49
N ALA A 31 -10.80 5.19 9.73
CA ALA A 31 -9.70 6.14 9.78
C ALA A 31 -9.52 6.76 11.17
N ALA A 32 -10.62 7.02 11.88
CA ALA A 32 -10.64 7.54 13.24
C ALA A 32 -9.92 6.63 14.26
N LYS A 33 -9.73 5.34 13.96
CA LYS A 33 -9.00 4.39 14.82
C LYS A 33 -7.48 4.51 14.65
N GLY A 34 -6.99 5.15 13.59
CA GLY A 34 -5.57 5.31 13.29
C GLY A 34 -4.79 4.03 12.99
N GLN A 35 -5.46 2.89 12.85
CA GLN A 35 -4.84 1.57 12.68
C GLN A 35 -4.62 1.23 11.21
N PHE A 36 -3.74 1.97 10.54
CA PHE A 36 -3.38 1.70 9.15
C PHE A 36 -2.25 0.66 9.07
N ARG A 37 -2.43 -0.35 8.23
CA ARG A 37 -1.41 -1.38 7.99
C ARG A 37 -1.10 -1.44 6.51
N PHE A 38 0.16 -1.19 6.17
CA PHE A 38 0.67 -1.24 4.80
C PHE A 38 1.75 -2.31 4.68
N ARG A 39 1.77 -2.98 3.53
CA ARG A 39 2.86 -3.87 3.14
C ARG A 39 3.50 -3.32 1.88
N ALA A 40 4.74 -2.87 2.00
CA ALA A 40 5.57 -2.57 0.84
C ALA A 40 6.25 -3.86 0.39
N GLN A 41 6.17 -4.17 -0.90
CA GLN A 41 6.92 -5.27 -1.50
C GLN A 41 7.50 -4.79 -2.83
N PRO A 42 8.84 -4.77 -2.98
CA PRO A 42 9.44 -4.46 -4.28
C PRO A 42 9.05 -5.53 -5.29
N VAL A 43 8.83 -5.09 -6.53
CA VAL A 43 8.55 -5.96 -7.67
C VAL A 43 9.77 -5.94 -8.56
N PHE A 44 10.53 -7.02 -8.53
CA PHE A 44 11.74 -7.14 -9.34
C PHE A 44 11.38 -7.59 -10.76
N PRO A 45 11.94 -6.96 -11.82
CA PRO A 45 11.87 -7.49 -13.17
C PRO A 45 12.57 -8.86 -13.26
N ALA A 46 12.08 -9.73 -14.14
CA ALA A 46 12.51 -11.13 -14.21
C ALA A 46 14.03 -11.31 -14.49
N ASP A 47 14.63 -10.37 -15.22
CA ASP A 47 16.01 -10.47 -15.69
C ASP A 47 17.03 -9.75 -14.80
N VAL A 48 16.61 -9.20 -13.65
CA VAL A 48 17.53 -8.56 -12.71
C VAL A 48 18.29 -9.62 -11.92
N LYS A 49 19.62 -9.67 -12.12
CA LYS A 49 20.51 -10.61 -11.42
C LYS A 49 21.15 -10.03 -10.15
N ALA A 50 21.35 -8.72 -10.12
CA ALA A 50 21.90 -7.99 -8.97
C ALA A 50 21.56 -6.50 -9.09
N GLY A 51 21.50 -5.81 -7.95
CA GLY A 51 21.23 -4.37 -7.87
C GLY A 51 20.65 -3.96 -6.52
N GLU A 52 20.71 -2.67 -6.21
CA GLU A 52 20.11 -2.08 -5.02
C GLU A 52 18.86 -1.30 -5.41
N TYR A 53 17.78 -1.50 -4.66
CA TYR A 53 16.58 -0.67 -4.78
C TYR A 53 16.43 0.15 -3.50
N ASN A 54 16.62 1.46 -3.62
CA ASN A 54 16.32 2.42 -2.57
C ASN A 54 15.07 3.21 -2.93
N GLY A 55 14.12 3.24 -2.01
CA GLY A 55 12.91 4.03 -2.14
C GLY A 55 12.37 4.43 -0.78
N ALA A 56 11.89 5.66 -0.68
CA ALA A 56 11.14 6.13 0.47
C ALA A 56 9.65 6.04 0.16
N LEU A 57 8.86 5.60 1.15
CA LEU A 57 7.41 5.58 1.08
C LEU A 57 6.86 6.51 2.15
N THR A 58 6.16 7.55 1.72
CA THR A 58 5.50 8.51 2.60
C THR A 58 3.99 8.31 2.51
N PHE A 59 3.33 8.29 3.66
CA PHE A 59 1.88 8.30 3.75
C PHE A 59 1.43 9.57 4.45
N VAL A 60 0.46 10.26 3.86
CA VAL A 60 -0.22 11.39 4.48
C VAL A 60 -1.64 10.95 4.78
N VAL A 61 -2.04 11.09 6.05
CA VAL A 61 -3.43 10.85 6.47
C VAL A 61 -4.08 12.22 6.63
N THR A 62 -5.10 12.48 5.83
CA THR A 62 -5.89 13.72 5.88
C THR A 62 -7.28 13.39 6.41
N TYR A 63 -7.70 14.11 7.44
CA TYR A 63 -9.08 14.11 7.92
C TYR A 63 -9.79 15.32 7.29
N GLN A 64 -11.04 15.14 6.85
CA GLN A 64 -11.90 16.22 6.36
C GLN A 64 -12.85 16.67 7.47
#